data_AF-A0A7J4ZRC3-F1
#
_entry.id   AF-A0A7J4ZRC3-F1
#
_cell.length_a   1.000
_cell.length_b   1.000
_cell.length_c   1.000
_cell.angle_alpha   90.00
_cell.angle_beta   90.00
_cell.angle_gamma   90.00
#
_symmetry.space_group_name_H-M   'P 1'
#
loop_
_entity.id
_entity.type
_entity.pdbx_description
1 polymer ?
#
loop_
_entity_poly.entity_id
_entity_poly.type
_entity_poly.pdbx_seq_one_letter_code
_entity_poly.pdbx_strand_id
1 'polypeptide(L)'
;MKKNYFLSLALIVFYCAASAALAATSTPNVPAGHPKIDYPAQSTTHQQSAQISGKVLQAMNSGGYSYIYLQKNNGEKVWLAVAETRVNVGDRMSFKEGLVMKDFESKTLKRTFASIIFSNGVIPQAKAAAPAAPAKVPAAPAVQPKAQTAPLGSKVAVKAKEVKISVKKANGPNAYTIAEAYRNSAKLNKKQVSIRGKVVKVTPKIMKKNWIHIQDGSGSQAKGTHNLVCTTTATAQVGDVITVKGTLAKDRDFGYGYRYSVIIENATIGK
;
A
#
# COMPACT_ATOMS: atom_id res chain seq x y z
N MET A 1 -71.22 35.72 -8.91
CA MET A 1 -71.02 34.65 -7.90
C MET A 1 -72.21 33.70 -7.94
N LYS A 2 -71.98 32.43 -8.29
CA LYS A 2 -72.84 31.21 -8.19
C LYS A 2 -72.93 30.42 -9.52
N LYS A 3 -72.51 29.14 -9.41
CA LYS A 3 -72.85 27.89 -10.16
C LYS A 3 -72.47 27.87 -11.65
N ASN A 4 -71.84 26.81 -12.18
CA ASN A 4 -72.40 25.46 -12.30
C ASN A 4 -71.35 24.34 -12.13
N TYR A 5 -71.77 23.28 -11.45
CA TYR A 5 -71.10 21.97 -11.40
C TYR A 5 -71.52 21.16 -12.63
N PHE A 6 -70.56 20.55 -13.33
CA PHE A 6 -70.82 19.48 -14.28
C PHE A 6 -70.15 18.18 -13.82
N LEU A 7 -70.94 17.13 -13.93
CA LEU A 7 -70.77 15.75 -13.51
C LEU A 7 -70.03 14.95 -14.59
N SER A 8 -69.02 14.15 -14.24
CA SER A 8 -68.55 12.97 -15.01
C SER A 8 -67.53 12.20 -14.14
N LEU A 9 -67.93 11.12 -13.47
CA LEU A 9 -67.98 9.72 -13.93
C LEU A 9 -66.60 9.02 -13.94
N ALA A 10 -66.35 8.31 -12.84
CA ALA A 10 -65.60 7.09 -12.60
C ALA A 10 -64.54 6.60 -13.61
N LEU A 11 -63.33 6.30 -13.10
CA LEU A 11 -62.76 4.94 -13.18
C LEU A 11 -61.69 4.74 -12.08
N ILE A 12 -61.97 3.86 -11.13
CA ILE A 12 -61.01 3.34 -10.15
C ILE A 12 -60.25 2.21 -10.82
N VAL A 13 -58.93 2.34 -10.94
CA VAL A 13 -58.04 1.20 -11.22
C VAL A 13 -57.04 1.10 -10.08
N PHE A 14 -57.24 0.07 -9.26
CA PHE A 14 -56.32 -0.41 -8.24
C PHE A 14 -55.09 -0.97 -8.96
N TYR A 15 -53.92 -0.31 -8.83
CA TYR A 15 -52.65 -0.91 -9.27
C TYR A 15 -51.90 -1.43 -8.04
N CYS A 16 -51.84 -2.76 -7.97
CA CYS A 16 -51.04 -3.51 -7.01
C CYS A 16 -49.55 -3.29 -7.31
N ALA A 17 -48.83 -2.57 -6.45
CA ALA A 17 -47.39 -2.40 -6.57
C ALA A 17 -46.67 -3.61 -5.96
N ALA A 18 -46.45 -4.64 -6.76
CA ALA A 18 -45.47 -5.69 -6.46
C ALA A 18 -44.06 -5.13 -6.77
N SER A 19 -43.30 -4.78 -5.73
CA SER A 19 -41.90 -4.40 -5.87
C SER A 19 -41.03 -5.66 -6.03
N ALA A 20 -40.74 -6.01 -7.28
CA ALA A 20 -39.70 -6.96 -7.64
C ALA A 20 -38.44 -6.19 -8.09
N ALA A 21 -37.33 -6.47 -7.42
CA ALA A 21 -36.02 -5.89 -7.69
C ALA A 21 -35.50 -6.32 -9.08
N LEU A 22 -35.03 -5.35 -9.88
CA LEU A 22 -34.13 -5.60 -11.00
C LEU A 22 -32.80 -4.87 -10.74
N ALA A 23 -31.78 -5.66 -10.40
CA ALA A 23 -30.40 -5.24 -10.45
C ALA A 23 -30.02 -4.97 -11.92
N ALA A 24 -29.59 -3.74 -12.20
CA ALA A 24 -29.06 -3.37 -13.51
C ALA A 24 -27.73 -4.10 -13.75
N THR A 25 -27.74 -5.07 -14.66
CA THR A 25 -26.54 -5.66 -15.23
C THR A 25 -25.99 -4.68 -16.28
N SER A 26 -24.81 -4.14 -16.02
CA SER A 26 -24.07 -3.38 -17.02
C SER A 26 -23.40 -4.35 -17.97
N THR A 27 -23.93 -4.46 -19.19
CA THR A 27 -23.23 -5.14 -20.29
C THR A 27 -22.05 -4.26 -20.75
N PRO A 28 -20.86 -4.82 -20.98
CA PRO A 28 -19.76 -4.10 -21.60
C PRO A 28 -20.11 -3.81 -23.06
N ASN A 29 -20.14 -2.53 -23.44
CA ASN A 29 -20.34 -2.11 -24.82
C ASN A 29 -19.07 -2.41 -25.64
N VAL A 30 -19.08 -3.47 -26.44
CA VAL A 30 -18.02 -3.78 -27.43
C VAL A 30 -18.49 -3.35 -28.83
N PRO A 31 -17.62 -2.73 -29.66
CA PRO A 31 -17.99 -2.27 -31.00
C PRO A 31 -18.47 -3.40 -31.93
N ALA A 32 -19.39 -3.08 -32.84
CA ALA A 32 -19.95 -4.04 -33.79
C ALA A 32 -18.86 -4.63 -34.72
N GLY A 33 -18.76 -5.96 -34.75
CA GLY A 33 -17.85 -6.71 -35.64
C GLY A 33 -16.91 -7.72 -34.98
N HIS A 34 -16.92 -7.86 -33.65
CA HIS A 34 -16.08 -8.86 -32.97
C HIS A 34 -16.67 -10.29 -33.01
N PRO A 35 -15.87 -11.33 -33.30
CA PRO A 35 -16.31 -12.72 -33.24
C PRO A 35 -16.64 -13.14 -31.80
N LYS A 36 -17.69 -13.95 -31.64
CA LYS A 36 -18.07 -14.54 -30.35
C LYS A 36 -16.97 -15.51 -29.91
N ILE A 37 -16.25 -15.17 -28.83
CA ILE A 37 -15.36 -16.11 -28.16
C ILE A 37 -16.15 -16.69 -26.99
N ASP A 38 -16.57 -17.95 -27.12
CA ASP A 38 -17.10 -18.73 -26.01
C ASP A 38 -15.95 -19.01 -25.03
N TYR A 39 -15.93 -18.26 -23.92
CA TYR A 39 -15.10 -18.65 -22.78
C TYR A 39 -15.84 -19.72 -21.99
N PRO A 40 -15.33 -20.95 -21.84
CA PRO A 40 -15.83 -21.85 -20.83
C PRO A 40 -15.64 -21.17 -19.47
N ALA A 41 -16.74 -21.00 -18.75
CA ALA A 41 -16.74 -20.52 -17.38
C ALA A 41 -15.99 -21.54 -16.50
N GLN A 42 -14.67 -21.38 -16.39
CA GLN A 42 -13.94 -21.98 -15.30
C GLN A 42 -14.31 -21.20 -14.05
N SER A 43 -15.19 -21.82 -13.27
CA SER A 43 -15.46 -21.49 -11.87
C SER A 43 -14.15 -21.48 -11.09
N THR A 44 -13.47 -20.34 -11.04
CA THR A 44 -12.61 -20.05 -9.91
C THR A 44 -13.55 -19.93 -8.72
N THR A 45 -13.61 -20.98 -7.91
CA THR A 45 -14.05 -20.86 -6.53
C THR A 45 -13.25 -19.72 -5.90
N HIS A 46 -13.88 -18.56 -5.82
CA HIS A 46 -13.44 -17.48 -4.95
C HIS A 46 -13.56 -18.03 -3.53
N GLN A 47 -12.50 -18.70 -3.04
CA GLN A 47 -12.29 -18.89 -1.61
C GLN A 47 -12.03 -17.51 -1.03
N GLN A 48 -13.15 -16.84 -0.73
CA GLN A 48 -13.38 -16.05 0.46
C GLN A 48 -12.16 -15.30 0.99
N SER A 49 -12.14 -13.98 0.74
CA SER A 49 -11.55 -12.89 1.54
C SER A 49 -10.91 -13.29 2.89
N ALA A 50 -9.83 -14.07 2.85
CA ALA A 50 -9.25 -14.68 4.04
C ALA A 50 -7.95 -13.96 4.40
N GLN A 51 -8.08 -13.06 5.37
CA GLN A 51 -6.94 -12.63 6.17
C GLN A 51 -6.21 -13.88 6.70
N ILE A 52 -4.90 -13.94 6.49
CA ILE A 52 -4.06 -15.03 6.99
C ILE A 52 -3.56 -14.63 8.37
N SER A 53 -4.02 -15.32 9.41
CA SER A 53 -3.64 -15.01 10.80
C SER A 53 -3.02 -16.22 11.47
N GLY A 54 -2.03 -15.99 12.33
CA GLY A 54 -1.34 -17.09 13.00
C GLY A 54 -0.23 -16.65 13.92
N LYS A 55 0.44 -17.64 14.53
CA LYS A 55 1.63 -17.45 15.35
C LYS A 55 2.88 -17.52 14.48
N VAL A 56 3.77 -16.55 14.62
CA VAL A 56 5.06 -16.54 13.92
C VAL A 56 5.98 -17.58 14.56
N LEU A 57 6.40 -18.55 13.77
CA LEU A 57 7.36 -19.58 14.17
C LEU A 57 8.79 -19.19 13.81
N GLN A 58 8.97 -18.47 12.70
CA GLN A 58 10.26 -17.99 12.23
C GLN A 58 10.07 -16.71 11.43
N ALA A 59 11.04 -15.79 11.52
CA ALA A 59 11.09 -14.62 10.67
C ALA A 59 12.52 -14.34 10.23
N MET A 60 12.69 -13.90 8.98
CA MET A 60 13.97 -13.47 8.43
C MET A 60 13.74 -12.33 7.46
N ASN A 61 14.63 -11.33 7.48
CA ASN A 61 14.57 -10.21 6.55
C ASN A 61 15.65 -10.38 5.49
N SER A 62 15.27 -10.23 4.24
CA SER A 62 16.21 -10.25 3.12
C SER A 62 15.60 -9.60 1.88
N GLY A 63 16.44 -8.93 1.08
CA GLY A 63 15.97 -8.33 -0.18
C GLY A 63 14.82 -7.32 -0.05
N GLY A 64 14.64 -6.67 1.10
CA GLY A 64 13.54 -5.74 1.37
C GLY A 64 12.19 -6.40 1.70
N TYR A 65 12.20 -7.70 1.99
CA TYR A 65 11.05 -8.47 2.44
C TYR A 65 11.31 -9.12 3.80
N SER A 66 10.26 -9.27 4.58
CA SER A 66 10.20 -10.16 5.73
C SER A 66 9.57 -11.47 5.31
N TYR A 67 10.35 -12.54 5.38
CA TYR A 67 9.92 -13.92 5.17
C TYR A 67 9.50 -14.49 6.52
N ILE A 68 8.24 -14.86 6.64
CA ILE A 68 7.59 -15.21 7.90
C ILE A 68 7.05 -16.63 7.76
N TYR A 69 7.51 -17.53 8.61
CA TYR A 69 6.91 -18.84 8.78
C TYR A 69 5.82 -18.75 9.82
N LEU A 70 4.58 -18.92 9.40
CA LEU A 70 3.40 -18.68 10.22
C LEU A 70 2.65 -19.98 10.42
N GLN A 71 2.27 -20.28 11.66
CA GLN A 71 1.30 -21.32 11.98
C GLN A 71 -0.09 -20.70 12.10
N LYS A 72 -0.97 -21.04 11.16
CA LYS A 72 -2.38 -20.66 11.18
C LYS A 72 -3.10 -21.29 12.37
N ASN A 73 -4.27 -20.75 12.71
CA ASN A 73 -5.08 -21.25 13.84
C ASN A 73 -5.52 -22.73 13.67
N ASN A 74 -5.64 -23.22 12.45
CA ASN A 74 -5.94 -24.62 12.13
C ASN A 74 -4.71 -25.55 12.22
N GLY A 75 -3.55 -25.04 12.65
CA GLY A 75 -2.30 -25.79 12.76
C GLY A 75 -1.44 -25.83 11.48
N GLU A 76 -1.99 -25.43 10.34
CA GLU A 76 -1.28 -25.38 9.05
C GLU A 76 -0.14 -24.36 9.08
N LYS A 77 1.01 -24.71 8.52
CA LYS A 77 2.19 -23.84 8.49
C LYS A 77 2.43 -23.33 7.08
N VAL A 78 2.55 -22.02 6.92
CA VAL A 78 2.74 -21.36 5.63
C VAL A 78 3.89 -20.37 5.68
N TRP A 79 4.59 -20.22 4.56
CA TRP A 79 5.53 -19.12 4.37
C TRP A 79 4.81 -17.92 3.78
N LEU A 80 5.07 -16.74 4.33
CA LEU A 80 4.65 -15.46 3.78
C LEU A 80 5.87 -14.59 3.49
N ALA A 81 5.83 -13.85 2.40
CA ALA A 81 6.71 -12.73 2.15
C ALA A 81 5.87 -11.45 2.20
N VAL A 82 6.25 -10.52 3.06
CA VAL A 82 5.64 -9.20 3.15
C VAL A 82 6.72 -8.14 3.01
N ALA A 83 6.37 -6.93 2.56
CA ALA A 83 7.28 -5.79 2.63
C ALA A 83 7.90 -5.72 4.03
N GLU A 84 9.21 -5.44 4.09
CA GLU A 84 9.97 -5.52 5.33
C GLU A 84 9.24 -4.85 6.50
N THR A 85 8.93 -5.65 7.51
CA THR A 85 8.13 -5.25 8.67
C THR A 85 8.77 -5.76 9.93
N ARG A 86 8.44 -5.13 11.05
CA ARG A 86 8.85 -5.63 12.35
C ARG A 86 7.99 -6.84 12.70
N VAL A 87 8.64 -7.98 12.85
CA VAL A 87 8.04 -9.24 13.24
C VAL A 87 8.99 -9.95 14.20
N ASN A 88 8.48 -10.43 15.33
CA ASN A 88 9.24 -11.28 16.24
C ASN A 88 8.70 -12.71 16.22
N VAL A 89 9.58 -13.67 16.47
CA VAL A 89 9.16 -15.05 16.68
C VAL A 89 8.28 -15.13 17.93
N GLY A 90 7.13 -15.79 17.80
CA GLY A 90 6.11 -15.87 18.84
C GLY A 90 4.96 -14.88 18.69
N ASP A 91 5.10 -13.82 17.90
CA ASP A 91 4.04 -12.84 17.67
C ASP A 91 2.81 -13.50 17.02
N ARG A 92 1.61 -13.08 17.42
CA ARG A 92 0.40 -13.35 16.63
C ARG A 92 0.19 -12.19 15.68
N MET A 93 0.16 -12.48 14.40
CA MET A 93 0.04 -11.46 13.36
C MET A 93 -1.02 -11.86 12.35
N SER A 94 -1.61 -10.83 11.75
CA SER A 94 -2.60 -10.91 10.69
C SER A 94 -2.03 -10.29 9.43
N PHE A 95 -2.20 -10.97 8.30
CA PHE A 95 -1.70 -10.54 7.01
C PHE A 95 -2.86 -10.48 6.02
N LYS A 96 -2.80 -9.49 5.13
CA LYS A 96 -3.69 -9.45 3.97
C LYS A 96 -3.43 -10.66 3.09
N GLU A 97 -4.42 -10.99 2.27
CA GLU A 97 -4.25 -11.98 1.21
C GLU A 97 -3.08 -11.61 0.28
N GLY A 98 -2.67 -12.59 -0.51
CA GLY A 98 -1.47 -12.48 -1.32
C GLY A 98 -1.42 -13.51 -2.43
N LEU A 99 -0.43 -13.35 -3.30
CA LEU A 99 -0.19 -14.30 -4.39
C LEU A 99 0.60 -15.49 -3.87
N VAL A 100 0.10 -16.71 -4.11
CA VAL A 100 0.82 -17.94 -3.80
C VAL A 100 1.81 -18.22 -4.93
N MET A 101 3.08 -18.31 -4.58
CA MET A 101 4.17 -18.71 -5.47
C MET A 101 4.67 -20.08 -5.05
N LYS A 102 4.72 -21.02 -6.00
CA LYS A 102 5.36 -22.33 -5.81
C LYS A 102 6.80 -22.28 -6.30
N ASP A 103 7.66 -23.10 -5.69
CA ASP A 103 9.07 -23.28 -6.08
C ASP A 103 9.85 -21.95 -6.18
N PHE A 104 9.57 -21.03 -5.27
CA PHE A 104 10.17 -19.70 -5.27
C PHE A 104 11.60 -19.74 -4.71
N GLU A 105 12.57 -19.36 -5.52
CA GLU A 105 13.96 -19.19 -5.09
C GLU A 105 14.24 -17.75 -4.65
N SER A 106 14.60 -17.55 -3.38
CA SER A 106 15.17 -16.30 -2.91
C SER A 106 16.68 -16.32 -3.11
N LYS A 107 17.15 -15.59 -4.13
CA LYS A 107 18.57 -15.40 -4.42
C LYS A 107 19.34 -14.77 -3.25
N THR A 108 18.67 -13.90 -2.50
CA THR A 108 19.27 -13.20 -1.36
C THR A 108 19.38 -14.07 -0.11
N LEU A 109 18.43 -14.98 0.12
CA LEU A 109 18.50 -15.96 1.21
C LEU A 109 19.23 -17.24 0.81
N LYS A 110 19.58 -17.40 -0.48
CA LYS A 110 20.08 -18.64 -1.08
C LYS A 110 19.21 -19.83 -0.67
N ARG A 111 17.89 -19.65 -0.75
CA ARG A 111 16.89 -20.62 -0.28
C ARG A 111 15.71 -20.71 -1.24
N THR A 112 15.27 -21.94 -1.48
CA THR A 112 14.04 -22.24 -2.23
C THR A 112 12.89 -22.56 -1.28
N PHE A 113 11.71 -22.05 -1.60
CA PHE A 113 10.46 -22.27 -0.89
C PHE A 113 9.52 -23.05 -1.80
N ALA A 114 9.09 -24.25 -1.38
CA ALA A 114 8.13 -25.05 -2.13
C ALA A 114 6.79 -24.31 -2.35
N SER A 115 6.36 -23.51 -1.36
CA SER A 115 5.24 -22.60 -1.48
C SER A 115 5.42 -21.41 -0.54
N ILE A 116 5.19 -20.20 -1.05
CA ILE A 116 5.25 -18.95 -0.29
C ILE A 116 4.16 -17.99 -0.76
N ILE A 117 3.57 -17.24 0.17
CA ILE A 117 2.50 -16.28 -0.09
C ILE A 117 3.07 -14.87 -0.05
N PHE A 118 3.07 -14.16 -1.18
CA PHE A 118 3.41 -12.74 -1.24
C PHE A 118 2.22 -11.92 -0.78
N SER A 119 2.17 -11.62 0.52
CA SER A 119 1.07 -10.90 1.15
C SER A 119 1.07 -9.41 0.80
N ASN A 120 -0.12 -8.86 0.57
CA ASN A 120 -0.34 -7.44 0.27
C ASN A 120 -0.18 -6.51 1.49
N GLY A 121 0.22 -7.02 2.65
CA GLY A 121 0.58 -6.21 3.82
C GLY A 121 0.17 -6.81 5.16
N VAL A 122 0.66 -6.22 6.24
CA VAL A 122 0.27 -6.57 7.61
C VAL A 122 -1.03 -5.85 7.96
N ILE A 123 -1.95 -6.55 8.62
CA ILE A 123 -3.13 -5.96 9.25
C ILE A 123 -2.77 -5.69 10.71
N PRO A 124 -2.72 -4.42 11.15
CA PRO A 124 -2.43 -4.09 12.53
C PRO A 124 -3.49 -4.71 13.43
N GLN A 125 -3.11 -5.68 14.26
CA GLN A 125 -3.98 -6.12 15.35
C GLN A 125 -3.92 -5.07 16.45
N ALA A 126 -5.08 -4.53 16.84
CA ALA A 126 -5.20 -3.87 18.13
C ALA A 126 -4.78 -4.91 19.19
N LYS A 127 -3.67 -4.65 19.87
CA LYS A 127 -3.14 -5.54 20.88
C LYS A 127 -4.22 -5.71 21.96
N ALA A 128 -4.90 -6.85 21.97
CA ALA A 128 -5.79 -7.21 23.06
C ALA A 128 -4.95 -7.22 24.32
N ALA A 129 -5.21 -6.26 25.21
CA ALA A 129 -4.58 -6.18 26.50
C ALA A 129 -4.86 -7.48 27.24
N ALA A 130 -3.79 -8.16 27.68
CA ALA A 130 -3.94 -9.24 28.65
C ALA A 130 -4.59 -8.66 29.93
N PRO A 131 -5.45 -9.42 30.62
CA PRO A 131 -6.21 -8.92 31.76
C PRO A 131 -5.27 -8.59 32.91
N ALA A 132 -5.25 -7.33 33.33
CA ALA A 132 -4.58 -6.91 34.56
C ALA A 132 -5.53 -7.12 35.74
N ALA A 133 -5.07 -7.86 36.75
CA ALA A 133 -5.69 -7.95 38.07
C ALA A 133 -5.63 -6.59 38.82
N PRO A 134 -6.52 -6.34 39.80
CA PRO A 134 -7.00 -4.99 40.10
C PRO A 134 -6.37 -4.31 41.33
N ALA A 135 -6.75 -3.02 41.45
CA ALA A 135 -6.66 -2.09 42.60
C ALA A 135 -5.35 -1.28 42.73
N LYS A 136 -5.36 0.03 43.01
CA LYS A 136 -6.37 0.87 43.69
C LYS A 136 -6.18 2.36 43.30
N VAL A 137 -7.28 3.06 43.06
CA VAL A 137 -7.38 4.54 42.96
C VAL A 137 -7.73 5.14 44.34
N PRO A 138 -7.42 6.42 44.56
CA PRO A 138 -8.47 7.46 44.62
C PRO A 138 -8.13 8.66 43.70
N ALA A 139 -9.01 9.12 42.79
CA ALA A 139 -10.11 10.11 42.95
C ALA A 139 -9.61 11.45 43.54
N ALA A 140 -9.79 12.66 42.97
CA ALA A 140 -10.54 13.27 41.87
C ALA A 140 -9.93 14.71 41.67
N PRO A 141 -10.46 15.70 40.88
CA PRO A 141 -11.65 15.72 40.04
C PRO A 141 -11.45 16.24 38.60
N ALA A 142 -12.52 16.09 37.84
CA ALA A 142 -12.66 16.36 36.42
C ALA A 142 -12.56 17.84 36.04
N VAL A 143 -11.80 18.12 34.98
CA VAL A 143 -12.03 19.25 34.07
C VAL A 143 -11.91 18.70 32.65
N GLN A 144 -12.99 18.80 31.87
CA GLN A 144 -12.99 18.47 30.45
C GLN A 144 -12.17 19.51 29.66
N PRO A 145 -11.40 19.09 28.65
CA PRO A 145 -11.44 19.85 27.40
C PRO A 145 -11.58 18.95 26.16
N LYS A 146 -12.62 19.29 25.40
CA LYS A 146 -12.77 19.28 23.93
C LYS A 146 -11.64 18.64 23.10
N ALA A 147 -12.04 17.63 22.33
CA ALA A 147 -11.38 16.93 21.23
C ALA A 147 -10.14 17.63 20.60
N GLN A 148 -9.00 16.95 20.70
CA GLN A 148 -7.80 17.20 19.88
C GLN A 148 -7.27 15.87 19.33
N THR A 149 -7.17 15.79 18.01
CA THR A 149 -6.61 14.68 17.23
C THR A 149 -5.17 15.02 16.83
N ALA A 150 -4.21 14.27 17.39
CA ALA A 150 -2.84 13.96 16.91
C ALA A 150 -1.91 13.68 18.12
N PRO A 151 -0.71 13.12 17.94
CA PRO A 151 -0.33 11.88 17.28
C PRO A 151 0.49 10.98 18.25
N LEU A 152 0.22 9.67 18.31
CA LEU A 152 1.06 8.76 19.11
C LEU A 152 2.34 8.38 18.34
N GLY A 153 3.46 8.97 18.74
CA GLY A 153 4.79 8.56 18.30
C GLY A 153 5.85 8.82 19.36
N SER A 154 6.57 7.76 19.72
CA SER A 154 7.70 7.66 20.68
C SER A 154 7.25 7.47 22.14
N LYS A 155 7.60 6.41 22.85
CA LYS A 155 8.96 5.87 23.06
C LYS A 155 8.86 4.39 23.49
N VAL A 156 9.55 3.48 22.82
CA VAL A 156 10.44 2.48 23.45
C VAL A 156 11.56 2.21 22.46
N ALA A 157 12.79 2.49 22.91
CA ALA A 157 14.00 2.26 22.15
C ALA A 157 14.25 0.76 21.96
N VAL A 158 14.56 0.37 20.73
CA VAL A 158 15.43 -0.76 20.47
C VAL A 158 16.52 -0.23 19.55
N LYS A 159 17.75 -0.19 20.06
CA LYS A 159 18.98 0.11 19.30
C LYS A 159 19.17 -0.96 18.22
N ALA A 160 18.45 -0.84 17.12
CA ALA A 160 18.99 -1.24 15.83
C ALA A 160 19.92 -0.10 15.42
N LYS A 161 21.14 -0.42 14.97
CA LYS A 161 22.01 0.56 14.34
C LYS A 161 21.26 1.10 13.12
N GLU A 162 20.59 2.24 13.30
CA GLU A 162 20.11 3.09 12.23
C GLU A 162 21.34 3.35 11.36
N VAL A 163 21.44 2.68 10.22
CA VAL A 163 22.41 3.10 9.22
C VAL A 163 21.87 4.43 8.72
N LYS A 164 22.28 5.51 9.39
CA LYS A 164 21.95 6.88 9.05
C LYS A 164 22.34 7.09 7.59
N ILE A 165 21.36 6.97 6.69
CA ILE A 165 21.57 7.26 5.28
C ILE A 165 21.89 8.74 5.22
N SER A 166 23.08 9.08 4.74
CA SER A 166 23.51 10.45 4.54
C SER A 166 24.23 10.48 3.20
N VAL A 167 23.51 10.93 2.18
CA VAL A 167 24.02 11.04 0.82
C VAL A 167 24.16 12.53 0.51
N LYS A 168 25.32 12.92 -0.03
CA LYS A 168 25.54 14.30 -0.46
C LYS A 168 24.57 14.65 -1.58
N LYS A 169 24.08 15.89 -1.57
CA LYS A 169 23.27 16.47 -2.66
C LYS A 169 23.97 16.26 -4.01
N ALA A 170 23.18 16.07 -5.07
CA ALA A 170 23.69 16.00 -6.43
C ALA A 170 24.42 17.29 -6.83
N ASN A 171 25.33 17.20 -7.80
CA ASN A 171 26.00 18.37 -8.37
C ASN A 171 25.26 18.84 -9.64
N GLY A 172 25.40 20.12 -9.97
CA GLY A 172 24.91 20.72 -11.21
C GLY A 172 23.61 21.53 -11.09
N PRO A 173 23.17 22.13 -12.21
CA PRO A 173 21.92 22.89 -12.25
C PRO A 173 20.73 21.96 -11.96
N ASN A 174 19.71 22.48 -11.27
CA ASN A 174 18.51 21.73 -10.86
C ASN A 174 18.81 20.54 -9.92
N ALA A 175 19.91 20.59 -9.17
CA ALA A 175 20.18 19.64 -8.11
C ALA A 175 19.35 19.92 -6.86
N TYR A 176 18.68 18.89 -6.34
CA TYR A 176 17.87 18.99 -5.13
C TYR A 176 18.13 17.80 -4.21
N THR A 177 17.95 18.01 -2.91
CA THR A 177 17.75 16.91 -1.96
C THR A 177 16.31 16.38 -2.08
N ILE A 178 16.06 15.21 -1.51
CA ILE A 178 14.70 14.63 -1.48
C ILE A 178 13.75 15.55 -0.70
N ALA A 179 14.17 16.07 0.45
CA ALA A 179 13.36 17.01 1.23
C ALA A 179 13.04 18.30 0.44
N GLU A 180 14.00 18.81 -0.33
CA GLU A 180 13.79 19.95 -1.23
C GLU A 180 12.79 19.63 -2.34
N ALA A 181 12.84 18.44 -2.93
CA ALA A 181 11.90 18.00 -3.95
C ALA A 181 10.46 17.95 -3.43
N TYR A 182 10.26 17.44 -2.20
CA TYR A 182 8.95 17.48 -1.53
C TYR A 182 8.50 18.91 -1.21
N ARG A 183 9.36 19.71 -0.59
CA ARG A 183 9.06 21.09 -0.19
C ARG A 183 8.74 22.00 -1.38
N ASN A 184 9.47 21.84 -2.48
CA ASN A 184 9.35 22.68 -3.68
C ASN A 184 8.53 22.02 -4.80
N SER A 185 7.83 20.92 -4.51
CA SER A 185 7.12 20.10 -5.50
C SER A 185 6.20 20.91 -6.41
N ALA A 186 5.49 21.91 -5.89
CA ALA A 186 4.64 22.80 -6.70
C ALA A 186 5.43 23.58 -7.77
N LYS A 187 6.63 24.06 -7.43
CA LYS A 187 7.51 24.83 -8.34
C LYS A 187 8.29 23.94 -9.31
N LEU A 188 8.51 22.68 -8.92
CA LEU A 188 9.28 21.69 -9.68
C LEU A 188 8.41 20.76 -10.53
N ASN A 189 7.08 20.85 -10.41
CA ASN A 189 6.17 20.02 -11.18
C ASN A 189 6.42 20.19 -12.69
N LYS A 190 6.55 19.07 -13.39
CA LYS A 190 6.89 18.95 -14.82
C LYS A 190 8.28 19.49 -15.19
N LYS A 191 9.16 19.77 -14.22
CA LYS A 191 10.54 20.23 -14.49
C LYS A 191 11.55 19.09 -14.35
N GLN A 192 12.67 19.25 -15.05
CA GLN A 192 13.83 18.38 -14.88
C GLN A 192 14.50 18.63 -13.53
N VAL A 193 14.77 17.57 -12.79
CA VAL A 193 15.48 17.60 -11.51
C VAL A 193 16.59 16.56 -11.49
N SER A 194 17.64 16.83 -10.72
CA SER A 194 18.75 15.91 -10.45
C SER A 194 18.83 15.63 -8.96
N ILE A 195 18.64 14.38 -8.55
CA ILE A 195 18.61 13.98 -7.14
C ILE A 195 19.52 12.79 -6.93
N ARG A 196 20.43 12.90 -5.96
CA ARG A 196 21.34 11.83 -5.57
C ARG A 196 20.80 11.14 -4.33
N GLY A 197 20.76 9.81 -4.34
CA GLY A 197 20.23 9.04 -3.22
C GLY A 197 20.70 7.59 -3.26
N LYS A 198 20.60 6.94 -2.11
CA LYS A 198 20.83 5.50 -1.95
C LYS A 198 19.55 4.76 -2.34
N VAL A 199 19.66 3.76 -3.20
CA VAL A 199 18.57 2.87 -3.58
C VAL A 199 18.21 2.00 -2.38
N VAL A 200 16.94 2.07 -1.95
CA VAL A 200 16.42 1.28 -0.82
C VAL A 200 15.45 0.19 -1.26
N LYS A 201 14.85 0.32 -2.45
CA LYS A 201 13.95 -0.68 -3.03
C LYS A 201 13.90 -0.54 -4.55
N VAL A 202 13.80 -1.66 -5.25
CA VAL A 202 13.61 -1.72 -6.70
C VAL A 202 12.48 -2.71 -7.01
N THR A 203 11.48 -2.26 -7.76
CA THR A 203 10.42 -3.11 -8.29
C THR A 203 10.47 -3.03 -9.82
N PRO A 204 11.02 -4.05 -10.51
CA PRO A 204 11.16 -4.03 -11.96
C PRO A 204 9.86 -4.40 -12.69
N LYS A 205 9.80 -4.09 -13.98
CA LYS A 205 8.78 -4.56 -14.94
C LYS A 205 7.32 -4.13 -14.64
N ILE A 206 7.11 -3.02 -13.96
CA ILE A 206 5.76 -2.41 -13.81
C ILE A 206 5.60 -1.35 -14.90
N MET A 207 4.57 -1.50 -15.75
CA MET A 207 4.31 -0.61 -16.88
C MET A 207 5.54 -0.42 -17.79
N LYS A 208 6.27 -1.51 -18.08
CA LYS A 208 7.53 -1.52 -18.85
C LYS A 208 8.68 -0.69 -18.24
N LYS A 209 8.59 -0.34 -16.95
CA LYS A 209 9.59 0.45 -16.23
C LYS A 209 10.00 -0.21 -14.91
N ASN A 210 11.16 0.21 -14.42
CA ASN A 210 11.66 -0.09 -13.09
C ASN A 210 11.29 1.05 -12.16
N TRP A 211 10.74 0.69 -11.00
CA TRP A 211 10.33 1.62 -9.95
C TRP A 211 11.35 1.55 -8.83
N ILE A 212 12.04 2.66 -8.61
CA ILE A 212 13.18 2.73 -7.70
C ILE A 212 12.83 3.70 -6.60
N HIS A 213 13.02 3.25 -5.36
CA HIS A 213 12.91 4.07 -4.18
C HIS A 213 14.31 4.49 -3.77
N ILE A 214 14.53 5.80 -3.60
CA ILE A 214 15.79 6.37 -3.14
C ILE A 214 15.61 7.16 -1.85
N GLN A 215 16.65 7.19 -1.02
CA GLN A 215 16.75 7.98 0.21
C GLN A 215 18.11 8.68 0.26
N ASP A 216 18.13 9.94 0.72
CA ASP A 216 19.37 10.72 0.90
C ASP A 216 19.62 11.12 2.36
N GLY A 217 18.66 10.87 3.25
CA GLY A 217 18.69 11.23 4.67
C GLY A 217 18.14 12.61 5.00
N SER A 218 17.74 13.41 4.01
CA SER A 218 17.28 14.79 4.23
C SER A 218 15.82 14.89 4.66
N GLY A 219 15.00 13.89 4.32
CA GLY A 219 13.56 13.90 4.56
C GLY A 219 13.14 13.29 5.90
N SER A 220 11.85 13.35 6.19
CA SER A 220 11.28 12.87 7.46
C SER A 220 10.45 11.60 7.26
N GLN A 221 10.72 10.58 8.06
CA GLN A 221 9.91 9.35 8.07
C GLN A 221 8.49 9.62 8.56
N ALA A 222 8.34 10.41 9.63
CA ALA A 222 7.04 10.78 10.18
C ALA A 222 6.14 11.53 9.17
N LYS A 223 6.74 12.28 8.24
CA LYS A 223 6.02 13.03 7.19
C LYS A 223 5.95 12.28 5.85
N GLY A 224 6.52 11.08 5.75
CA GLY A 224 6.60 10.33 4.48
C GLY A 224 7.50 10.98 3.41
N THR A 225 8.33 11.97 3.76
CA THR A 225 9.18 12.71 2.81
C THR A 225 10.62 12.23 2.76
N HIS A 226 10.96 11.17 3.49
CA HIS A 226 12.28 10.54 3.51
C HIS A 226 12.60 9.69 2.27
N ASN A 227 11.58 9.30 1.52
CA ASN A 227 11.68 8.36 0.41
C ASN A 227 11.11 8.96 -0.86
N LEU A 228 11.87 8.95 -1.96
CA LEU A 228 11.40 9.39 -3.26
C LEU A 228 11.32 8.22 -4.24
N VAL A 229 10.23 8.16 -4.99
CA VAL A 229 10.02 7.15 -6.04
C VAL A 229 10.41 7.70 -7.40
N CYS A 230 11.11 6.89 -8.18
CA CYS A 230 11.61 7.22 -9.51
C CYS A 230 11.23 6.09 -10.48
N THR A 231 10.74 6.42 -11.67
CA THR A 231 10.54 5.43 -12.76
C THR A 231 11.63 5.58 -13.80
N THR A 232 12.19 4.46 -14.26
CA THR A 232 13.28 4.44 -15.27
C THR A 232 13.19 3.16 -16.11
N THR A 233 13.87 3.12 -17.25
CA THR A 233 14.16 1.87 -17.98
C THR A 233 15.52 1.27 -17.60
N ALA A 234 16.39 2.04 -16.94
CA ALA A 234 17.71 1.58 -16.49
C ALA A 234 17.59 0.64 -15.28
N THR A 235 18.61 -0.20 -15.08
CA THR A 235 18.72 -1.09 -13.92
C THR A 235 19.47 -0.39 -12.78
N ALA A 236 19.10 -0.73 -11.55
CA ALA A 236 19.80 -0.30 -10.33
C ALA A 236 19.69 -1.40 -9.27
N GLN A 237 20.62 -1.46 -8.33
CA GLN A 237 20.60 -2.42 -7.25
C GLN A 237 20.34 -1.74 -5.90
N VAL A 238 19.64 -2.44 -5.01
CA VAL A 238 19.46 -1.97 -3.64
C VAL A 238 20.84 -1.85 -2.97
N GLY A 239 21.09 -0.70 -2.34
CA GLY A 239 22.38 -0.36 -1.74
C GLY A 239 23.19 0.64 -2.56
N ASP A 240 22.97 0.75 -3.87
CA ASP A 240 23.69 1.67 -4.74
C ASP A 240 23.41 3.13 -4.35
N VAL A 241 24.43 3.99 -4.42
CA VAL A 241 24.25 5.44 -4.41
C VAL A 241 24.26 5.90 -5.86
N ILE A 242 23.15 6.49 -6.30
CA ILE A 242 22.95 6.90 -7.68
C ILE A 242 22.48 8.35 -7.76
N THR A 243 22.76 9.00 -8.88
CA THR A 243 22.18 10.27 -9.29
C THR A 243 21.07 10.00 -10.32
N VAL A 244 19.86 10.38 -9.98
CA VAL A 244 18.65 10.23 -10.79
C VAL A 244 18.32 11.57 -11.43
N LYS A 245 18.20 11.59 -12.76
CA LYS A 245 17.78 12.79 -13.52
C LYS A 245 16.51 12.49 -14.29
N GLY A 246 15.44 13.26 -14.06
CA GLY A 246 14.18 13.06 -14.75
C GLY A 246 13.16 14.16 -14.46
N THR A 247 11.93 13.97 -14.94
CA THR A 247 10.86 14.94 -14.75
C THR A 247 10.19 14.73 -13.39
N LEU A 248 10.26 15.72 -12.51
CA LEU A 248 9.49 15.68 -11.25
C LEU A 248 8.02 15.91 -11.56
N ALA A 249 7.16 15.08 -11.00
CA ALA A 249 5.73 15.21 -11.11
C ALA A 249 5.08 15.20 -9.71
N LYS A 250 4.15 16.14 -9.50
CA LYS A 250 3.42 16.32 -8.26
C LYS A 250 2.02 15.69 -8.38
N ASP A 251 1.53 15.13 -7.28
CA ASP A 251 0.18 14.58 -7.13
C ASP A 251 -0.19 13.58 -8.24
N ARG A 252 0.78 12.73 -8.61
CA ARG A 252 0.59 11.75 -9.67
C ARG A 252 -0.26 10.59 -9.19
N ASP A 253 -1.25 10.27 -10.01
CA ASP A 253 -2.19 9.19 -9.79
C ASP A 253 -2.08 8.20 -10.94
N PHE A 254 -1.77 6.95 -10.63
CA PHE A 254 -1.73 5.83 -11.57
C PHE A 254 -2.99 4.95 -11.48
N GLY A 255 -4.01 5.38 -10.72
CA GLY A 255 -5.22 4.61 -10.45
C GLY A 255 -5.03 3.56 -9.35
N TYR A 256 -6.11 2.88 -8.96
CA TYR A 256 -6.09 1.73 -8.04
C TYR A 256 -5.38 1.97 -6.69
N GLY A 257 -5.35 3.23 -6.23
CA GLY A 257 -4.69 3.63 -4.98
C GLY A 257 -3.18 3.94 -5.10
N TYR A 258 -2.60 3.87 -6.30
CA TYR A 258 -1.20 4.22 -6.55
C TYR A 258 -1.04 5.72 -6.78
N ARG A 259 -0.99 6.47 -5.68
CA ARG A 259 -0.84 7.93 -5.68
C ARG A 259 0.48 8.35 -5.04
N TYR A 260 1.17 9.27 -5.70
CA TYR A 260 2.45 9.81 -5.27
C TYR A 260 2.37 11.33 -5.21
N SER A 261 2.54 11.90 -4.01
CA SER A 261 2.60 13.37 -3.85
C SER A 261 3.79 13.96 -4.61
N VAL A 262 4.90 13.24 -4.69
CA VAL A 262 6.06 13.54 -5.55
C VAL A 262 6.64 12.23 -6.12
N ILE A 263 6.92 12.24 -7.42
CA ILE A 263 7.58 11.14 -8.15
C ILE A 263 8.50 11.74 -9.22
N ILE A 264 9.60 11.06 -9.57
CA ILE A 264 10.37 11.37 -10.78
C ILE A 264 10.01 10.37 -11.88
N GLU A 265 9.60 10.87 -13.03
CA GLU A 265 9.23 10.06 -14.18
C GLU A 265 10.32 10.06 -15.26
N ASN A 266 10.45 8.93 -15.97
CA ASN A 266 11.35 8.75 -17.12
C ASN A 266 12.81 9.10 -16.80
N ALA A 267 13.28 8.67 -15.64
CA ALA A 267 14.58 9.04 -15.16
C ALA A 267 15.71 8.29 -15.87
N THR A 268 16.85 8.97 -16.01
CA THR A 268 18.16 8.38 -16.30
C THR A 268 18.95 8.25 -14.99
N ILE A 269 19.86 7.30 -14.94
CA ILE A 269 20.64 6.97 -13.74
C ILE A 269 22.13 7.07 -14.06
N GLY A 270 22.88 7.77 -13.19
CA GLY A 270 24.34 7.75 -13.15
C GLY A 270 24.85 7.41 -11.74
N LYS A 271 26.11 7.01 -11.59
CA LYS A 271 26.76 6.74 -10.30
C LYS A 271 27.52 7.97 -9.78
#